data_AF-A0A926Y328-F1
#
_entry.id   AF-A0A926Y328-F1
#
_cell.length_a   1.000
_cell.length_b   1.000
_cell.length_c   1.000
_cell.angle_alpha   90.00
_cell.angle_beta   90.00
_cell.angle_gamma   90.00
#
_symmetry.space_group_name_H-M   'P 1'
#
loop_
_entity.id
_entity.type
_entity.pdbx_description
1 polymer ?
#
loop_
_entity_poly.entity_id
_entity_poly.type
_entity_poly.pdbx_seq_one_letter_code
_entity_poly.pdbx_strand_id
1 'polypeptide(L)'
;MPKIAIYEFLTFYAYMYDIIGTEPSHLHVYKTKTKGKVAKIWIDSLTFAEVGDLKEKEQNPVVRLVEANQEVLLAQYNRVRQGEKVKAITLKLKKNMEGFGRVTPRIKKVSFPKVGKFQVDLEDGREIILPISRFPSLKKVPTSDRRHPIILNGDSITWEKCNEVYHIQDILGFPENYIYKG
;
A
#
# COMPACT_ATOMS: atom_id res chain seq x y z
N MET A 1 6.77 33.87 0.84
CA MET A 1 5.99 32.73 1.38
C MET A 1 6.90 31.51 1.42
N PRO A 2 7.30 31.03 2.60
CA PRO A 2 8.10 29.82 2.72
C PRO A 2 7.31 28.61 2.22
N LYS A 3 7.82 27.93 1.21
CA LYS A 3 7.29 26.64 0.76
C LYS A 3 7.69 25.59 1.79
N ILE A 4 6.69 24.93 2.37
CA ILE A 4 6.88 23.91 3.41
C ILE A 4 7.04 22.54 2.75
N ALA A 5 6.17 22.20 1.79
CA ALA A 5 6.20 20.89 1.17
C ALA A 5 5.63 20.88 -0.26
N ILE A 6 5.93 19.83 -1.01
CA ILE A 6 5.45 19.60 -2.37
C ILE A 6 5.04 18.14 -2.56
N TYR A 7 3.97 17.90 -3.32
CA TYR A 7 3.54 16.57 -3.76
C TYR A 7 2.96 16.66 -5.17
N GLU A 8 3.59 16.01 -6.15
CA GLU A 8 3.19 16.09 -7.56
C GLU A 8 2.95 17.54 -8.03
N PHE A 9 1.70 17.92 -8.28
CA PHE A 9 1.30 19.27 -8.71
C PHE A 9 0.82 20.16 -7.55
N LEU A 10 0.77 19.66 -6.32
CA LEU A 10 0.36 20.38 -5.12
C LEU A 10 1.56 21.00 -4.41
N THR A 11 1.45 22.27 -4.04
CA THR A 11 2.42 22.98 -3.20
C THR A 11 1.77 23.39 -1.89
N PHE A 12 2.46 23.11 -0.79
CA PHE A 12 2.09 23.45 0.57
C PHE A 12 3.01 24.56 1.08
N TYR A 13 2.43 25.62 1.63
CA TYR A 13 3.16 26.76 2.16
C TYR A 13 2.44 27.37 3.35
N ALA A 14 3.08 28.33 4.01
CA ALA A 14 2.42 29.12 5.05
C ALA A 14 2.72 30.60 4.84
N TYR A 15 1.75 31.47 5.13
CA TYR A 15 2.00 32.91 5.15
C TYR A 15 2.62 33.30 6.48
N MET A 16 3.63 34.16 6.43
CA MET A 16 4.36 34.57 7.63
C MET A 16 3.46 35.36 8.60
N TYR A 17 2.48 36.09 8.07
CA TYR A 17 1.48 36.81 8.86
C TYR A 17 0.65 35.84 9.72
N ASP A 18 0.15 34.76 9.13
CA ASP A 18 -0.70 33.79 9.84
C ASP A 18 0.09 32.97 10.87
N ILE A 19 1.37 32.67 10.58
CA ILE A 19 2.28 31.92 11.46
C ILE A 19 2.65 32.70 12.73
N ILE A 20 2.82 34.02 12.61
CA ILE A 20 3.16 34.91 13.73
C ILE A 20 1.90 35.22 14.56
N GLY A 21 0.71 35.11 13.95
CA GLY A 21 -0.57 35.32 14.61
C GLY A 21 -0.95 34.24 15.64
N THR A 22 -2.16 34.36 16.18
CA THR A 22 -2.76 33.43 17.14
C THR A 22 -3.43 32.23 16.48
N GLU A 23 -3.27 32.06 15.16
CA GLU A 23 -3.91 30.97 14.46
C GLU A 23 -3.25 29.61 14.78
N PRO A 24 -4.04 28.52 14.81
CA PRO A 24 -3.48 27.17 14.90
C PRO A 24 -2.58 26.83 13.71
N SER A 25 -1.73 25.81 13.87
CA SER A 25 -0.82 25.34 12.82
C SER A 25 -1.60 24.89 11.58
N HIS A 26 -1.32 25.49 10.41
CA HIS A 26 -2.04 25.21 9.17
C HIS A 26 -1.16 25.32 7.94
N LEU A 27 -1.64 24.76 6.82
CA LEU A 27 -1.00 24.84 5.52
C LEU A 27 -1.96 25.43 4.51
N HIS A 28 -1.39 26.30 3.68
CA HIS A 28 -2.00 26.77 2.45
C HIS A 28 -1.61 25.82 1.32
N VAL A 29 -2.61 25.38 0.53
CA VAL A 29 -2.45 24.38 -0.52
C VAL A 29 -2.97 24.95 -1.84
N TYR A 30 -2.12 24.91 -2.87
CA TYR A 30 -2.52 25.31 -4.22
C TYR A 30 -1.96 24.39 -5.30
N LYS A 31 -2.60 24.43 -6.46
CA LYS A 31 -2.18 23.71 -7.66
C LYS A 31 -1.13 24.52 -8.41
N THR A 32 0.08 23.99 -8.52
CA THR A 32 1.24 24.69 -9.11
C THR A 32 1.00 25.09 -10.57
N LYS A 33 0.18 24.34 -11.31
CA LYS A 33 -0.13 24.58 -12.73
C LYS A 33 -1.26 25.59 -12.97
N THR A 34 -2.04 25.96 -11.95
CA THR A 34 -3.20 26.84 -12.08
C THR A 34 -3.20 27.87 -10.95
N LYS A 35 -3.10 29.16 -11.27
CA LYS A 35 -3.32 30.22 -10.27
C LYS A 35 -4.81 30.27 -9.94
N GLY A 36 -5.18 29.76 -8.77
CA GLY A 36 -6.56 29.67 -8.30
C GLY A 36 -6.67 30.01 -6.82
N LYS A 37 -7.88 29.95 -6.27
CA LYS A 37 -8.12 30.14 -4.84
C LYS A 37 -7.40 29.04 -4.05
N VAL A 38 -6.69 29.49 -3.02
CA VAL A 38 -5.85 28.65 -2.17
C VAL A 38 -6.72 27.97 -1.13
N ALA A 39 -6.47 26.70 -0.86
CA ALA A 39 -7.12 25.98 0.24
C ALA A 39 -6.30 26.17 1.52
N LYS A 40 -6.96 26.12 2.69
CA LYS A 40 -6.35 26.19 4.01
C LYS A 40 -6.77 24.97 4.82
N ILE A 41 -5.80 24.16 5.24
CA ILE A 41 -5.99 22.95 6.04
C ILE A 41 -5.25 23.06 7.36
N TRP A 42 -5.91 22.74 8.47
CA TRP A 42 -5.29 22.66 9.79
C TRP A 42 -4.43 21.40 9.87
N ILE A 43 -3.19 21.53 10.35
CA ILE A 43 -2.27 20.39 10.43
C ILE A 43 -2.73 19.40 11.49
N ASP A 44 -3.24 19.87 12.63
CA ASP A 44 -3.61 19.03 13.77
C ASP A 44 -4.95 18.31 13.58
N SER A 45 -6.00 19.03 13.16
CA SER A 45 -7.35 18.46 13.00
C SER A 45 -7.59 17.83 11.63
N LEU A 46 -6.70 18.06 10.66
CA LEU A 46 -6.81 17.58 9.27
C LEU A 46 -8.06 18.09 8.53
N THR A 47 -8.73 19.12 9.05
CA THR A 47 -9.91 19.73 8.45
C THR A 47 -9.56 20.97 7.64
N PHE A 48 -10.30 21.20 6.56
CA PHE A 48 -10.18 22.43 5.79
C PHE A 48 -10.92 23.58 6.48
N ALA A 49 -10.23 24.70 6.70
CA ALA A 49 -10.87 25.98 6.98
C ALA A 49 -11.48 26.55 5.68
N GLU A 50 -10.76 26.39 4.57
CA GLU A 50 -11.17 26.83 3.24
C GLU A 50 -10.73 25.79 2.21
N VAL A 51 -11.61 25.37 1.30
CA VAL A 51 -11.27 24.37 0.28
C VAL A 51 -10.69 24.99 -1.01
N GLY A 52 -10.80 26.30 -1.18
CA GLY A 52 -10.33 27.00 -2.39
C GLY A 52 -10.85 26.36 -3.68
N ASP A 53 -9.97 26.19 -4.66
CA ASP A 53 -10.28 25.52 -5.93
C ASP A 53 -9.96 24.01 -5.93
N LEU A 54 -9.79 23.38 -4.76
CA LEU A 54 -9.59 21.93 -4.66
C LEU A 54 -10.91 21.20 -4.87
N LYS A 55 -10.94 20.31 -5.88
CA LYS A 55 -12.07 19.40 -6.10
C LYS A 55 -12.12 18.35 -4.99
N GLU A 56 -13.27 17.77 -4.71
CA GLU A 56 -13.41 16.70 -3.68
C GLU A 56 -12.41 15.55 -3.88
N LYS A 57 -12.17 15.14 -5.13
CA LYS A 57 -11.17 14.12 -5.49
C LYS A 57 -9.71 14.50 -5.13
N GLU A 58 -9.44 15.79 -4.94
CA GLU A 58 -8.13 16.36 -4.58
C GLU A 58 -8.03 16.58 -3.06
N GLN A 59 -9.16 16.81 -2.37
CA GLN A 59 -9.21 17.04 -0.93
C GLN A 59 -8.79 15.81 -0.13
N ASN A 60 -9.31 14.62 -0.47
CA ASN A 60 -8.96 13.37 0.22
C ASN A 60 -7.44 13.04 0.16
N PRO A 61 -6.78 13.12 -1.01
CA PRO A 61 -5.32 12.99 -1.08
C PRO A 61 -4.58 14.02 -0.22
N VAL A 62 -5.03 15.28 -0.17
CA VAL A 62 -4.39 16.31 0.66
C VAL A 62 -4.47 15.96 2.14
N VAL A 63 -5.65 15.58 2.64
CA VAL A 63 -5.84 15.14 4.03
C VAL A 63 -4.90 13.99 4.37
N ARG A 64 -4.86 12.96 3.52
CA ARG A 64 -3.96 11.80 3.70
C ARG A 64 -2.47 12.16 3.64
N LEU A 65 -2.09 13.14 2.83
CA LEU A 65 -0.71 13.63 2.79
C LEU A 65 -0.33 14.34 4.08
N VAL A 66 -1.23 15.19 4.61
CA VAL A 66 -0.99 15.91 5.86
C VAL A 66 -0.93 14.93 7.03
N GLU A 67 -1.87 13.99 7.10
CA GLU A 67 -1.89 12.92 8.11
C GLU A 67 -0.62 12.08 8.08
N ALA A 68 -0.24 11.53 6.92
CA ALA A 68 0.89 10.63 6.80
C ALA A 68 2.27 11.30 7.04
N ASN A 69 2.32 12.63 7.03
CA ASN A 69 3.54 13.42 7.18
C ASN A 69 3.43 14.48 8.30
N GLN A 70 2.47 14.32 9.22
CA GLN A 70 2.05 15.35 10.17
C GLN A 70 3.22 15.86 11.04
N GLU A 71 4.01 14.95 11.62
CA GLU A 71 5.16 15.30 12.47
C GLU A 71 6.20 16.15 11.72
N VAL A 72 6.53 15.76 10.49
CA VAL A 72 7.54 16.46 9.67
C VAL A 72 6.99 17.82 9.22
N LEU A 73 5.71 17.89 8.87
CA LEU A 73 5.04 19.14 8.50
C LEU A 73 4.97 20.13 9.67
N LEU A 74 4.61 19.66 10.88
CA LEU A 74 4.61 20.46 12.10
C LEU A 74 6.03 20.96 12.42
N ALA A 75 7.04 20.09 12.32
CA ALA A 75 8.43 20.49 12.54
C ALA A 75 8.86 21.59 11.55
N GLN A 76 8.55 21.45 10.26
CA GLN A 76 8.84 22.49 9.26
C GLN A 76 8.07 23.79 9.54
N TYR A 77 6.79 23.70 9.91
CA TYR A 77 5.97 24.86 10.25
C TYR A 77 6.55 25.62 11.46
N ASN A 78 6.94 24.91 12.51
CA ASN A 78 7.53 25.51 13.72
C ASN A 78 8.88 26.17 13.45
N ARG A 79 9.71 25.60 12.58
CA ARG A 79 10.98 26.24 12.16
C ARG A 79 10.72 27.56 11.45
N VAL A 80 9.74 27.60 10.54
CA VAL A 80 9.32 28.85 9.90
C VAL A 80 8.80 29.85 10.94
N ARG A 81 8.04 29.39 11.93
CA ARG A 81 7.53 30.23 13.03
C ARG A 81 8.63 30.87 13.86
N GLN A 82 9.76 30.18 13.99
CA GLN A 82 10.97 30.69 14.65
C GLN A 82 11.84 31.59 13.73
N GLY A 83 11.39 31.87 12.50
CA GLY A 83 12.10 32.70 11.54
C GLY A 83 13.19 31.96 10.77
N GLU A 84 13.28 30.64 10.88
CA GLU A 84 14.27 29.86 10.13
C GLU A 84 13.91 29.75 8.64
N LYS A 85 14.95 29.73 7.80
CA LYS A 85 14.79 29.39 6.37
C LYS A 85 14.61 27.88 6.22
N VAL A 86 13.46 27.46 5.71
CA VAL A 86 13.18 26.06 5.37
C VAL A 86 13.31 25.80 3.87
N LYS A 87 13.67 24.57 3.52
CA LYS A 87 13.55 24.05 2.15
C LYS A 87 12.31 23.16 2.08
N ALA A 88 11.58 23.26 0.98
CA ALA A 88 10.38 22.45 0.77
C ALA A 88 10.72 20.96 0.77
N ILE A 89 10.01 20.17 1.57
CA ILE A 89 10.14 18.71 1.57
C ILE A 89 9.24 18.09 0.51
N THR A 90 9.68 17.00 -0.11
CA THR A 90 8.82 16.21 -1.01
C THR A 90 8.03 15.22 -0.17
N LEU A 91 6.71 15.39 -0.12
CA LEU A 91 5.83 14.45 0.57
C LEU A 91 5.72 13.17 -0.25
N LYS A 92 5.43 12.08 0.44
CA LYS A 92 5.06 10.80 -0.19
C LYS A 92 3.75 10.34 0.42
N LEU A 93 2.79 10.00 -0.43
CA LEU A 93 1.65 9.23 0.04
C LEU A 93 2.14 7.80 0.23
N LYS A 94 2.03 7.25 1.45
CA LYS A 94 2.04 5.79 1.58
C LYS A 94 0.80 5.32 0.84
N LYS A 95 1.00 4.73 -0.35
CA LYS A 95 -0.08 4.04 -1.05
C LYS A 95 -0.55 2.95 -0.10
N ASN A 96 -1.73 3.15 0.54
CA ASN A 96 -2.41 2.07 1.24
C ASN A 96 -2.52 0.97 0.20
N MET A 97 -1.77 -0.11 0.42
CA MET A 97 -1.83 -1.20 -0.52
C MET A 97 -3.07 -2.00 -0.20
N GLU A 98 -3.96 -2.06 -1.18
CA GLU A 98 -5.08 -2.97 -1.14
C GLU A 98 -4.58 -4.37 -1.50
N GLY A 99 -5.06 -5.38 -0.77
CA GLY A 99 -4.67 -6.78 -0.99
C GLY A 99 -3.24 -7.13 -0.57
N PHE A 100 -2.67 -8.17 -1.22
CA PHE A 100 -1.44 -8.85 -0.79
C PHE A 100 -0.16 -8.39 -1.53
N GLY A 101 -0.12 -7.17 -2.08
CA GLY A 101 0.91 -6.73 -3.04
C GLY A 101 2.38 -6.63 -2.58
N ARG A 102 2.70 -6.93 -1.31
CA ARG A 102 4.07 -6.99 -0.74
C ARG A 102 4.28 -8.23 0.12
N VAL A 103 3.33 -9.15 0.07
CA VAL A 103 3.41 -10.39 0.81
C VAL A 103 3.95 -11.44 -0.14
N THR A 104 5.13 -11.96 0.17
CA THR A 104 5.64 -13.13 -0.52
C THR A 104 4.80 -14.33 -0.09
N PRO A 105 4.05 -14.98 -1.02
CA PRO A 105 3.26 -16.16 -0.67
C PRO A 105 4.18 -17.24 -0.12
N ARG A 106 3.77 -17.90 0.97
CA ARG A 106 4.46 -19.05 1.56
C ARG A 106 3.46 -20.13 1.93
N ILE A 107 3.77 -21.36 1.54
CA ILE A 107 2.94 -22.54 1.77
C ILE A 107 3.05 -22.93 3.24
N LYS A 108 1.94 -22.87 3.95
CA LYS A 108 1.81 -23.30 5.34
C LYS A 108 1.38 -24.76 5.43
N LYS A 109 0.41 -25.16 4.61
CA LYS A 109 -0.20 -26.50 4.68
C LYS A 109 -0.84 -26.89 3.35
N VAL A 110 -0.90 -28.20 3.08
CA VAL A 110 -1.68 -28.77 1.99
C VAL A 110 -2.70 -29.76 2.56
N SER A 111 -3.93 -29.73 2.05
CA SER A 111 -5.01 -30.63 2.47
C SER A 111 -5.93 -31.03 1.30
N PHE A 112 -6.82 -32.01 1.54
CA PHE A 112 -7.73 -32.55 0.53
C PHE A 112 -9.17 -32.52 1.06
N PRO A 113 -9.78 -31.34 1.21
CA PRO A 113 -11.07 -31.19 1.89
C PRO A 113 -12.26 -31.74 1.08
N LYS A 114 -12.12 -31.86 -0.25
CA LYS A 114 -13.17 -32.33 -1.16
C LYS A 114 -12.59 -33.28 -2.19
N VAL A 115 -13.37 -34.29 -2.59
CA VAL A 115 -12.96 -35.26 -3.62
C VAL A 115 -12.58 -34.53 -4.91
N GLY A 116 -11.44 -34.91 -5.49
CA GLY A 116 -10.93 -34.31 -6.73
C GLY A 116 -10.35 -32.90 -6.58
N LYS A 117 -10.28 -32.35 -5.36
CA LYS A 117 -9.70 -31.04 -5.07
C LYS A 117 -8.63 -31.15 -3.98
N PHE A 118 -7.67 -30.25 -4.02
CA PHE A 118 -6.73 -30.04 -2.94
C PHE A 118 -6.72 -28.56 -2.57
N GLN A 119 -6.35 -28.26 -1.33
CA GLN A 119 -6.30 -26.93 -0.77
C GLN A 119 -4.87 -26.65 -0.33
N VAL A 120 -4.40 -25.44 -0.63
CA VAL A 120 -3.13 -24.91 -0.17
C VAL A 120 -3.43 -23.72 0.73
N ASP A 121 -3.06 -23.85 2.00
CA ASP A 121 -3.15 -22.78 2.99
C ASP A 121 -1.83 -22.03 2.99
N LEU A 122 -1.88 -20.70 2.86
CA LEU A 122 -0.72 -19.84 2.89
C LEU A 122 -0.52 -19.21 4.27
N GLU A 123 0.72 -18.86 4.61
CA GLU A 123 1.07 -18.22 5.89
C GLU A 123 0.34 -16.88 6.11
N ASP A 124 -0.02 -16.20 5.02
CA ASP A 124 -0.73 -14.93 5.03
C ASP A 124 -2.26 -15.05 5.16
N GLY A 125 -2.75 -16.27 5.40
CA GLY A 125 -4.17 -16.53 5.66
C GLY A 125 -5.01 -16.83 4.42
N ARG A 126 -4.42 -16.86 3.21
CA ARG A 126 -5.14 -17.29 2.01
C ARG A 126 -5.33 -18.81 1.98
N GLU A 127 -6.52 -19.22 1.56
CA GLU A 127 -6.86 -20.62 1.29
C GLU A 127 -7.17 -20.78 -0.20
N ILE A 128 -6.40 -21.60 -0.90
CA ILE A 128 -6.51 -21.75 -2.35
C ILE A 128 -6.93 -23.18 -2.67
N ILE A 129 -8.14 -23.34 -3.21
CA ILE A 129 -8.69 -24.65 -3.57
C ILE A 129 -8.54 -24.88 -5.08
N LEU A 130 -7.82 -25.93 -5.44
CA LEU A 130 -7.47 -26.27 -6.82
C LEU A 130 -7.97 -27.67 -7.20
N PRO A 131 -8.32 -27.90 -8.48
CA PRO A 131 -8.69 -29.23 -8.96
C PRO A 131 -7.45 -30.10 -9.20
N ILE A 132 -7.48 -31.34 -8.70
CA ILE A 132 -6.40 -32.32 -8.90
C ILE A 132 -6.23 -32.68 -10.40
N SER A 133 -7.28 -32.53 -11.21
CA SER A 133 -7.24 -32.82 -12.65
C SER A 133 -6.22 -31.96 -13.43
N ARG A 134 -5.84 -30.80 -12.89
CA ARG A 134 -4.80 -29.93 -13.47
C ARG A 134 -3.38 -30.31 -13.07
N PHE A 135 -3.21 -31.30 -12.19
CA PHE A 135 -1.93 -31.76 -11.65
C PHE A 135 -1.77 -33.28 -11.90
N PRO A 136 -1.38 -33.70 -13.11
CA PRO A 136 -1.38 -35.12 -13.51
C PRO A 136 -0.48 -36.02 -12.64
N SER A 137 0.66 -35.53 -12.16
CA SER A 137 1.55 -36.31 -11.29
C SER A 137 0.93 -36.50 -9.89
N LEU A 138 0.34 -35.46 -9.30
CA LEU A 138 -0.43 -35.54 -8.05
C LEU A 138 -1.62 -36.51 -8.15
N LYS A 139 -2.28 -36.58 -9.30
CA LYS A 139 -3.37 -37.55 -9.53
C LYS A 139 -2.91 -38.99 -9.35
N LYS A 140 -1.64 -39.31 -9.63
CA LYS A 140 -1.03 -40.64 -9.48
C LYS A 140 -0.60 -40.94 -8.04
N VAL A 141 -0.45 -39.92 -7.19
CA VAL A 141 -0.07 -40.08 -5.78
C VAL A 141 -1.21 -40.79 -5.02
N PRO A 142 -0.92 -41.88 -4.27
CA PRO A 142 -1.92 -42.59 -3.47
C PRO A 142 -2.56 -41.69 -2.40
N THR A 143 -3.84 -41.93 -2.08
CA THR A 143 -4.58 -41.13 -1.09
C THR A 143 -3.94 -41.14 0.31
N SER A 144 -3.27 -42.25 0.69
CA SER A 144 -2.54 -42.35 1.95
C SER A 144 -1.33 -41.40 2.00
N ASP A 145 -0.61 -41.29 0.88
CA ASP A 145 0.57 -40.44 0.74
C ASP A 145 0.20 -38.96 0.66
N ARG A 146 -0.95 -38.64 0.02
CA ARG A 146 -1.48 -37.28 -0.07
C ARG A 146 -1.64 -36.56 1.27
N ARG A 147 -1.84 -37.32 2.36
CA ARG A 147 -1.98 -36.78 3.72
C ARG A 147 -0.65 -36.32 4.34
N HIS A 148 0.47 -36.65 3.71
CA HIS A 148 1.83 -36.36 4.18
C HIS A 148 2.61 -35.57 3.12
N PRO A 149 2.20 -34.33 2.81
CA PRO A 149 2.94 -33.47 1.88
C PRO A 149 4.29 -33.09 2.47
N ILE A 150 5.31 -33.04 1.61
CA ILE A 150 6.63 -32.51 1.91
C ILE A 150 6.65 -31.07 1.40
N ILE A 151 6.73 -30.09 2.31
CA ILE A 151 6.87 -28.67 1.97
C ILE A 151 8.36 -28.31 2.06
N LEU A 152 8.92 -27.85 0.94
CA LEU A 152 10.33 -27.43 0.86
C LEU A 152 10.37 -25.91 0.94
N ASN A 153 11.10 -25.38 1.93
CA ASN A 153 11.36 -23.94 2.14
C ASN A 153 10.13 -23.00 2.14
N GLY A 154 8.90 -23.54 2.18
CA GLY A 154 7.65 -22.81 2.07
C GLY A 154 7.30 -22.35 0.65
N ASP A 155 8.04 -22.73 -0.38
CA ASP A 155 7.80 -22.31 -1.77
C ASP A 155 7.47 -23.46 -2.72
N SER A 156 7.67 -24.70 -2.28
CA SER A 156 7.47 -25.88 -3.11
C SER A 156 6.84 -27.02 -2.32
N ILE A 157 6.08 -27.86 -3.00
CA ILE A 157 5.43 -29.05 -2.44
C ILE A 157 5.73 -30.28 -3.28
N THR A 158 5.93 -31.40 -2.60
CA THR A 158 6.01 -32.72 -3.22
C THR A 158 5.50 -33.79 -2.27
N TRP A 159 5.51 -35.04 -2.71
CA TRP A 159 5.16 -36.21 -1.91
C TRP A 159 6.19 -37.31 -2.16
N GLU A 160 6.35 -38.23 -1.21
CA GLU A 160 7.32 -39.32 -1.31
C GLU A 160 7.13 -40.14 -2.61
N LYS A 161 5.88 -40.37 -3.00
CA LYS A 161 5.53 -41.12 -4.22
C LYS A 161 5.11 -40.22 -5.38
N CYS A 162 5.59 -38.98 -5.41
CA CYS A 162 5.39 -38.05 -6.51
C CYS A 162 6.71 -37.82 -7.27
N ASN A 163 6.65 -37.98 -8.59
CA ASN A 163 7.81 -37.72 -9.46
C ASN A 163 7.94 -36.24 -9.85
N GLU A 164 7.20 -35.35 -9.19
CA GLU A 164 7.12 -33.93 -9.53
C GLU A 164 7.27 -33.09 -8.27
N VAL A 165 7.93 -31.93 -8.41
CA VAL A 165 7.99 -30.88 -7.39
C VAL A 165 7.18 -29.71 -7.91
N TYR A 166 6.11 -29.36 -7.21
CA TYR A 166 5.29 -28.22 -7.59
C TYR A 166 5.76 -26.97 -6.86
N HIS A 167 6.05 -25.93 -7.60
CA HIS A 167 6.39 -24.63 -7.05
C HIS A 167 5.13 -23.80 -6.79
N ILE A 168 5.26 -22.77 -5.96
CA ILE A 168 4.14 -21.89 -5.63
C ILE A 168 3.56 -21.17 -6.86
N GLN A 169 4.37 -20.99 -7.91
CA GLN A 169 3.94 -20.47 -9.21
C GLN A 169 3.00 -21.44 -9.95
N ASP A 170 3.10 -22.75 -9.73
CA ASP A 170 2.15 -23.72 -10.31
C ASP A 170 0.76 -23.60 -9.68
N ILE A 171 0.68 -22.99 -8.49
CA ILE A 171 -0.56 -22.74 -7.74
C ILE A 171 -1.12 -21.35 -8.04
N LEU A 172 -0.27 -20.31 -8.07
CA LEU A 172 -0.66 -18.91 -8.20
C LEU A 172 -0.60 -18.35 -9.62
N GLY A 173 0.08 -19.05 -10.52
CA GLY A 173 0.50 -18.53 -11.81
C GLY A 173 1.68 -17.56 -11.70
N PHE A 174 2.24 -17.24 -12.87
CA PHE A 174 3.36 -16.33 -13.03
C PHE A 174 2.90 -14.86 -13.00
N PRO A 175 3.37 -14.03 -12.04
CA PRO A 175 2.94 -12.63 -11.91
C PRO A 175 2.99 -11.82 -13.20
N GLU A 176 4.02 -11.99 -14.01
CA GLU A 176 4.22 -11.34 -15.30
C GLU A 176 3.05 -11.51 -16.28
N ASN A 177 2.23 -12.56 -16.12
CA ASN A 177 1.09 -12.85 -16.99
C ASN A 177 -0.21 -12.14 -16.58
N TYR A 178 -0.30 -11.62 -15.34
CA TYR A 178 -1.52 -11.00 -14.82
C TYR A 178 -1.29 -9.68 -14.07
N ILE A 179 -0.04 -9.20 -14.01
CA ILE A 179 0.24 -7.81 -13.62
C ILE A 179 -0.49 -6.90 -14.61
N TYR A 180 -1.25 -5.95 -14.08
CA TYR A 180 -1.92 -4.92 -14.86
C TYR A 180 -0.86 -4.10 -15.63
N LYS A 181 -0.86 -4.26 -16.96
CA LYS A 181 -0.09 -3.44 -17.89
C LYS A 181 -0.96 -2.22 -18.18
N GLY A 182 -0.75 -1.15 -17.43
CA GLY A 182 -1.54 0.08 -17.52
C GLY A 182 -1.58 0.70 -18.91
#